data_AF-A0A7J7S6Z5-F1
#
_entry.id   AF-A0A7J7S6Z5-F1
#
_cell.length_a   1.000
_cell.length_b   1.000
_cell.length_c   1.000
_cell.angle_alpha   90.00
_cell.angle_beta   90.00
_cell.angle_gamma   90.00
#
_symmetry.space_group_name_H-M   'P 1'
#
loop_
_entity.id
_entity.type
_entity.pdbx_description
1 polymer ?
#
loop_
_entity_poly.entity_id
_entity_poly.type
_entity_poly.pdbx_seq_one_letter_code
_entity_poly.pdbx_strand_id
1 'polypeptide(L)'
;MRPTRRSASSQPRGQKRPGAARAPAAAASAAGDTRAQRPAGHPGGRSRAAKQRPRPSSPRAQEAGPGEPPPEPALPPPPVPAPPAPSVAKLDLGDQRERWETFQKRQRLTCEGAAKLLLDTFEYQGLVKHTGGCHCGAVRFEVWASADLHIFDCNCSVCKKKQNRHFIVPASRFKLLKGAESITTYTFNTHKAQHTFCKRCGVQSFYTPRSNPGGFGIAPHCLDEGTVRSMVIEEFNGSDWEKAMKEHKTIKSMSKE
;
A
#
# COMPACT_ATOMS: atom_id res chain seq x y z
N MET A 1 -60.02 -27.35 -6.18
CA MET A 1 -61.08 -26.34 -5.97
C MET A 1 -60.49 -25.17 -5.20
N ARG A 2 -60.57 -23.97 -5.79
CA ARG A 2 -60.28 -22.67 -5.15
C ARG A 2 -61.48 -22.29 -4.26
N PRO A 3 -61.32 -21.40 -3.26
CA PRO A 3 -61.51 -20.00 -3.60
C PRO A 3 -60.49 -19.05 -2.98
N THR A 4 -60.16 -18.07 -3.81
CA THR A 4 -59.51 -16.79 -3.52
C THR A 4 -60.40 -15.87 -2.68
N ARG A 5 -59.79 -15.07 -1.81
CA ARG A 5 -60.24 -13.68 -1.59
C ARG A 5 -59.06 -12.71 -1.58
N ARG A 6 -59.29 -11.63 -2.33
CA ARG A 6 -58.44 -10.47 -2.60
C ARG A 6 -58.62 -9.39 -1.53
N SER A 7 -57.74 -8.38 -1.62
CA SER A 7 -57.84 -6.98 -1.19
C SER A 7 -57.36 -6.71 0.25
N ALA A 8 -56.70 -5.60 0.57
CA ALA A 8 -56.40 -4.39 -0.18
C ALA A 8 -55.10 -3.76 0.34
N SER A 9 -54.38 -3.12 -0.58
CA SER A 9 -53.30 -2.17 -0.32
C SER A 9 -53.81 -0.90 0.36
N SER A 10 -53.14 -0.44 1.40
CA SER A 10 -53.25 0.94 1.88
C SER A 10 -51.86 1.53 2.13
N GLN A 11 -51.34 2.24 1.13
CA GLN A 11 -50.24 3.18 1.29
C GLN A 11 -50.75 4.43 2.02
N PRO A 12 -50.05 4.95 3.05
CA PRO A 12 -50.29 6.29 3.53
C PRO A 12 -49.63 7.33 2.62
N ARG A 13 -50.39 8.42 2.43
CA ARG A 13 -50.18 9.55 1.55
C ARG A 13 -48.98 10.41 1.97
N GLY A 14 -48.20 10.81 0.97
CA GLY A 14 -47.73 12.18 0.72
C GLY A 14 -47.16 12.99 1.90
N GLN A 15 -45.84 12.95 2.08
CA GLN A 15 -45.10 14.08 2.63
C GLN A 15 -44.57 14.94 1.48
N LYS A 16 -45.10 16.17 1.40
CA LYS A 16 -44.68 17.21 0.46
C LYS A 16 -43.26 17.68 0.81
N ARG A 17 -42.34 17.55 -0.16
CA ARG A 17 -41.03 18.20 -0.17
C ARG A 17 -41.21 19.73 -0.29
N PRO A 18 -40.53 20.57 0.51
CA PRO A 18 -40.42 21.99 0.20
C PRO A 18 -39.43 22.23 -0.95
N GLY A 19 -39.75 23.25 -1.74
CA GLY A 19 -39.25 23.50 -3.09
C GLY A 19 -37.76 23.77 -3.22
N ALA A 20 -37.22 23.28 -4.34
CA ALA A 20 -35.97 23.74 -4.92
C ALA A 20 -36.10 25.21 -5.35
N ALA A 21 -35.31 26.09 -4.75
CA ALA A 21 -35.14 27.45 -5.23
C ALA A 21 -34.21 27.44 -6.45
N ARG A 22 -34.76 27.90 -7.58
CA ARG A 22 -34.07 28.14 -8.85
C ARG A 22 -33.04 29.26 -8.70
N ALA A 23 -31.85 29.03 -9.25
CA ALA A 23 -30.88 30.06 -9.59
C ALA A 23 -31.39 30.96 -10.72
N PRO A 24 -31.07 32.26 -10.73
CA PRO A 24 -31.16 33.07 -11.94
C PRO A 24 -29.88 32.92 -12.78
N ALA A 25 -30.07 32.80 -14.09
CA ALA A 25 -29.02 32.84 -15.10
C ALA A 25 -28.95 34.23 -15.76
N ALA A 26 -27.73 34.55 -16.21
CA ALA A 26 -27.34 35.50 -17.25
C ALA A 26 -27.26 37.01 -16.92
N ALA A 27 -26.01 37.49 -16.87
CA ALA A 27 -25.59 38.68 -17.59
C ALA A 27 -24.21 38.41 -18.21
N ALA A 28 -24.19 38.32 -19.54
CA ALA A 28 -22.99 38.31 -20.36
C ALA A 28 -22.52 39.75 -20.57
N SER A 29 -21.21 40.01 -20.52
CA SER A 29 -20.62 41.23 -21.06
C SER A 29 -19.17 40.97 -21.50
N ALA A 30 -19.00 41.05 -22.81
CA ALA A 30 -17.90 41.60 -23.60
C ALA A 30 -16.43 41.37 -23.17
N ALA A 31 -15.76 40.58 -24.02
CA ALA A 31 -14.52 40.90 -24.74
C ALA A 31 -13.51 41.88 -24.11
N GLY A 32 -12.34 41.34 -23.77
CA GLY A 32 -11.10 42.07 -23.51
C GLY A 32 -9.92 41.25 -24.01
N ASP A 33 -9.69 41.31 -25.32
CA ASP A 33 -8.62 40.64 -26.05
C ASP A 33 -7.30 41.39 -25.80
N THR A 34 -6.46 40.94 -24.86
CA THR A 34 -5.10 41.48 -24.70
C THR A 34 -4.07 40.45 -25.12
N ARG A 35 -3.85 40.45 -26.44
CA ARG A 35 -2.70 39.87 -27.15
C ARG A 35 -1.39 40.41 -26.55
N ALA A 36 -0.71 39.59 -25.75
CA ALA A 36 0.67 39.87 -25.33
C ALA A 36 1.60 39.87 -26.56
N GLN A 37 2.16 41.03 -26.84
CA GLN A 37 3.05 41.30 -27.96
C GLN A 37 4.43 40.67 -27.69
N ARG A 38 4.94 39.88 -28.65
CA ARG A 38 6.37 39.56 -28.78
C ARG A 38 7.10 40.79 -29.31
N PRO A 39 8.25 41.21 -28.76
CA PRO A 39 9.15 42.06 -29.50
C PRO A 39 10.07 41.20 -30.39
N ALA A 40 10.08 41.54 -31.67
CA ALA A 40 11.10 41.16 -32.65
C ALA A 40 12.43 41.86 -32.32
N GLY A 41 13.55 41.19 -32.62
CA GLY A 41 14.90 41.71 -32.35
C GLY A 41 15.44 42.67 -33.40
N HIS A 42 16.63 43.22 -33.10
CA HIS A 42 17.80 43.58 -33.95
C HIS A 42 18.68 44.58 -33.17
N PRO A 43 19.95 44.87 -33.53
CA PRO A 43 20.88 44.19 -34.45
C PRO A 43 22.24 43.84 -33.77
N GLY A 44 23.15 43.23 -34.54
CA GLY A 44 24.41 42.66 -34.07
C GLY A 44 25.49 43.64 -33.57
N GLY A 45 26.39 43.08 -32.76
CA GLY A 45 27.69 43.63 -32.40
C GLY A 45 28.79 42.63 -32.74
N ARG A 46 29.72 43.04 -33.60
CA ARG A 46 30.87 42.26 -34.07
C ARG A 46 31.96 42.11 -32.98
N SER A 47 32.53 40.92 -32.96
CA SER A 47 33.94 40.55 -32.70
C SER A 47 34.68 41.08 -31.47
N ARG A 48 35.18 40.14 -30.66
CA ARG A 48 36.62 40.02 -30.35
C ARG A 48 37.00 38.56 -30.06
N ALA A 49 37.80 38.00 -30.97
CA ALA A 49 38.37 36.67 -30.86
C ALA A 49 39.34 36.60 -29.66
N ALA A 50 39.01 35.79 -28.66
CA ALA A 50 39.94 35.43 -27.60
C ALA A 50 40.87 34.31 -28.12
N LYS A 51 42.14 34.65 -28.28
CA LYS A 51 43.22 33.72 -28.63
C LYS A 51 43.27 32.58 -27.61
N GLN A 52 43.05 31.35 -28.06
CA GLN A 52 43.28 30.15 -27.28
C GLN A 52 44.80 29.98 -27.07
N ARG A 53 45.23 29.94 -25.80
CA ARG A 53 46.58 29.51 -25.41
C ARG A 53 46.71 28.00 -25.60
N PRO A 54 47.81 27.47 -26.18
CA PRO A 54 48.04 26.04 -26.25
C PRO A 54 48.30 25.49 -24.85
N ARG A 55 47.65 24.38 -24.52
CA ARG A 55 47.89 23.61 -23.29
C ARG A 55 49.24 22.87 -23.41
N PRO A 56 50.05 22.78 -22.34
CA PRO A 56 51.28 22.00 -22.38
C PRO A 56 50.94 20.50 -22.44
N SER A 57 51.59 19.81 -23.37
CA SER A 57 51.57 18.36 -23.55
C SER A 57 52.15 17.66 -22.32
N SER A 58 51.38 16.78 -21.70
CA SER A 58 51.84 15.90 -20.63
C SER A 58 52.84 14.87 -21.17
N PRO A 59 53.87 14.48 -20.39
CA PRO A 59 54.83 13.48 -20.83
C PRO A 59 54.18 12.10 -20.93
N ARG A 60 54.53 11.41 -22.02
CA ARG A 60 54.12 10.04 -22.37
C ARG A 60 54.52 9.07 -21.25
N ALA A 61 53.53 8.54 -20.54
CA ALA A 61 53.74 7.42 -19.64
C ALA A 61 54.17 6.19 -20.46
N GLN A 62 55.23 5.53 -20.01
CA GLN A 62 55.68 4.25 -20.56
C GLN A 62 54.67 3.18 -20.16
N GLU A 63 54.19 2.43 -21.15
CA GLU A 63 53.34 1.25 -20.95
C GLU A 63 54.19 0.16 -20.28
N ALA A 64 53.90 -0.13 -19.01
CA ALA A 64 54.38 -1.34 -18.35
C ALA A 64 53.52 -2.51 -18.85
N GLY A 65 54.16 -3.55 -19.39
CA GLY A 65 53.50 -4.80 -19.77
C GLY A 65 52.80 -5.46 -18.57
N PRO A 66 51.85 -6.38 -18.81
CA PRO A 66 51.10 -7.01 -17.73
C PRO A 66 52.04 -7.89 -16.92
N GLY A 67 52.39 -7.42 -15.72
CA GLY A 67 53.01 -8.26 -14.69
C GLY A 67 52.01 -9.34 -14.27
N GLU A 68 52.50 -10.56 -14.15
CA GLU A 68 51.74 -11.72 -13.67
C GLU A 68 51.13 -11.40 -12.30
N PRO A 69 49.82 -11.64 -12.09
CA PRO A 69 49.20 -11.38 -10.79
C PRO A 69 49.79 -12.31 -9.72
N PRO A 70 49.96 -11.83 -8.47
CA PRO A 70 50.44 -12.68 -7.39
C PRO A 70 49.46 -13.85 -7.13
N PRO A 71 49.95 -15.04 -6.74
CA PRO A 71 49.09 -16.19 -6.49
C PRO A 71 48.09 -15.90 -5.38
N GLU A 72 46.80 -16.20 -5.63
CA GLU A 72 45.74 -16.10 -4.64
C GLU A 72 46.07 -16.97 -3.41
N PRO A 73 45.85 -16.46 -2.18
CA PRO A 73 45.98 -17.28 -0.98
C PRO A 73 44.95 -18.41 -1.03
N ALA A 74 45.41 -19.64 -0.81
CA ALA A 74 44.55 -20.83 -0.80
C ALA A 74 43.39 -20.64 0.19
N LEU A 75 42.17 -20.82 -0.30
CA LEU A 75 40.96 -20.83 0.54
C LEU A 75 41.08 -21.92 1.61
N PRO A 76 40.64 -21.66 2.85
CA PRO A 76 40.58 -22.71 3.87
C PRO A 76 39.67 -23.85 3.38
N PRO A 77 39.97 -25.11 3.75
CA PRO A 77 39.15 -26.24 3.36
C PRO A 77 37.70 -26.02 3.84
N PRO A 78 36.70 -26.50 3.08
CA PRO A 78 35.31 -26.39 3.50
C PRO A 78 35.14 -27.00 4.89
N PRO A 79 34.32 -26.39 5.77
CA PRO A 79 34.06 -26.95 7.08
C PRO A 79 33.54 -28.38 6.91
N VAL A 80 34.15 -29.31 7.67
CA VAL A 80 33.71 -30.71 7.73
C VAL A 80 32.21 -30.71 8.05
N PRO A 81 31.37 -31.45 7.30
CA PRO A 81 29.95 -31.50 7.58
C PRO A 81 29.77 -31.93 9.04
N ALA A 82 29.03 -31.11 9.80
CA ALA A 82 28.65 -31.46 11.16
C ALA A 82 28.00 -32.85 11.15
N PRO A 83 28.23 -33.68 12.19
CA PRO A 83 27.55 -34.97 12.30
C PRO A 83 26.04 -34.75 12.16
N PRO A 84 25.31 -35.68 11.52
CA PRO A 84 23.87 -35.55 11.40
C PRO A 84 23.30 -35.33 12.79
N ALA A 85 22.50 -34.26 12.94
CA ALA A 85 21.75 -34.02 14.15
C ALA A 85 21.06 -35.33 14.56
N PRO A 86 21.03 -35.68 15.87
CA PRO A 86 20.33 -36.88 16.31
C PRO A 86 18.94 -36.86 15.67
N SER A 87 18.59 -37.98 15.02
CA SER A 87 17.29 -38.11 14.37
C SER A 87 16.24 -37.67 15.37
N VAL A 88 15.32 -36.79 14.95
CA VAL A 88 14.24 -36.34 15.81
C VAL A 88 13.53 -37.60 16.27
N ALA A 89 13.77 -38.01 17.53
CA ALA A 89 13.08 -39.13 18.12
C ALA A 89 11.60 -38.85 17.91
N LYS A 90 10.87 -39.81 17.34
CA LYS A 90 9.41 -39.67 17.13
C LYS A 90 8.80 -39.22 18.45
N LEU A 91 8.42 -37.95 18.52
CA LEU A 91 7.66 -37.41 19.64
C LEU A 91 6.39 -38.25 19.74
N ASP A 92 6.26 -39.00 20.83
CA ASP A 92 5.02 -39.71 21.14
C ASP A 92 4.00 -38.68 21.61
N LEU A 93 2.98 -38.48 20.78
CA LEU A 93 1.96 -37.47 20.99
C LEU A 93 0.76 -38.02 21.79
N GLY A 94 0.72 -39.33 22.08
CA GLY A 94 -0.37 -39.97 22.83
C GLY A 94 -1.76 -39.54 22.35
N ASP A 95 -2.65 -39.23 23.30
CA ASP A 95 -4.04 -38.76 23.06
C ASP A 95 -4.14 -37.52 22.17
N GLN A 96 -3.06 -36.72 22.06
CA GLN A 96 -3.06 -35.56 21.18
C GLN A 96 -3.15 -35.95 19.71
N ARG A 97 -2.59 -37.12 19.34
CA ARG A 97 -2.67 -37.65 17.97
C ARG A 97 -4.12 -37.95 17.58
N GLU A 98 -4.85 -38.67 18.43
CA GLU A 98 -6.23 -39.05 18.14
C GLU A 98 -7.15 -37.82 18.07
N ARG A 99 -6.95 -36.87 18.99
CA ARG A 99 -7.69 -35.59 18.99
C ARG A 99 -7.40 -34.77 17.72
N TRP A 100 -6.15 -34.77 17.25
CA TRP A 100 -5.74 -34.10 16.03
C TRP A 100 -6.31 -34.74 14.76
N GLU A 101 -6.25 -36.07 14.65
CA GLU A 101 -6.84 -36.81 13.52
C GLU A 101 -8.36 -36.64 13.45
N THR A 102 -9.04 -36.61 14.60
CA THR A 102 -10.47 -36.35 14.70
C THR A 102 -10.81 -34.95 14.21
N PHE A 103 -10.02 -33.94 14.60
CA PHE A 103 -10.16 -32.58 14.12
C PHE A 103 -9.99 -32.46 12.60
N GLN A 104 -8.94 -33.07 12.03
CA GLN A 104 -8.69 -33.07 10.59
C GLN A 104 -9.85 -33.69 9.81
N LYS A 105 -10.35 -34.85 10.26
CA LYS A 105 -11.50 -35.53 9.64
C LYS A 105 -12.76 -34.67 9.69
N ARG A 106 -13.04 -34.04 10.84
CA ARG A 106 -14.22 -33.16 11.00
C ARG A 106 -14.15 -31.93 10.11
N GLN A 107 -12.97 -31.33 9.98
CA GLN A 107 -12.75 -30.13 9.15
C GLN A 107 -12.45 -30.45 7.68
N ARG A 108 -12.35 -31.74 7.32
CA ARG A 108 -11.95 -32.22 5.98
C ARG A 108 -10.61 -31.63 5.51
N LEU A 109 -9.63 -31.54 6.40
CA LEU A 109 -8.33 -30.96 6.11
C LEU A 109 -7.29 -32.04 5.80
N THR A 110 -6.39 -31.74 4.86
CA THR A 110 -5.13 -32.47 4.71
C THR A 110 -4.19 -32.12 5.87
N CYS A 111 -3.12 -32.88 6.09
CA CYS A 111 -2.09 -32.52 7.07
C CYS A 111 -1.54 -31.10 6.83
N GLU A 112 -1.31 -30.73 5.56
CA GLU A 112 -0.87 -29.38 5.18
C GLU A 112 -1.94 -28.32 5.47
N GLY A 113 -3.21 -28.60 5.12
CA GLY A 113 -4.32 -27.69 5.41
C GLY A 113 -4.56 -27.49 6.91
N ALA A 114 -4.34 -28.53 7.70
CA ALA A 114 -4.44 -28.48 9.15
C ALA A 114 -3.27 -27.74 9.79
N ALA A 115 -2.04 -27.95 9.30
CA ALA A 115 -0.87 -27.17 9.71
C ALA A 115 -1.06 -25.68 9.39
N LYS A 116 -1.53 -25.36 8.18
CA LYS A 116 -1.88 -24.00 7.78
C LYS A 116 -2.95 -23.39 8.69
N LEU A 117 -3.99 -24.15 9.04
CA LEU A 117 -5.02 -23.66 9.95
C LEU A 117 -4.48 -23.39 11.36
N LEU A 118 -3.61 -24.25 11.90
CA LEU A 118 -2.98 -24.02 13.20
C LEU A 118 -2.07 -22.80 13.19
N LEU A 119 -1.23 -22.67 12.15
CA LEU A 119 -0.35 -21.52 11.98
C LEU A 119 -1.17 -20.24 11.85
N ASP A 120 -2.20 -20.22 10.99
CA ASP A 120 -3.10 -19.08 10.83
C ASP A 120 -3.84 -18.77 12.15
N THR A 121 -4.27 -19.78 12.91
CA THR A 121 -4.98 -19.58 14.19
C THR A 121 -4.09 -18.97 15.26
N PHE A 122 -2.80 -19.31 15.25
CA PHE A 122 -1.82 -18.80 16.21
C PHE A 122 -1.26 -17.43 15.78
N GLU A 123 -0.95 -17.26 14.49
CA GLU A 123 -0.41 -16.02 13.92
C GLU A 123 -1.46 -14.91 13.80
N TYR A 124 -2.74 -15.27 13.59
CA TYR A 124 -3.83 -14.32 13.36
C TYR A 124 -4.93 -14.39 14.42
N GLN A 125 -4.60 -14.79 15.65
CA GLN A 125 -5.57 -14.90 16.73
C GLN A 125 -6.31 -13.56 16.93
N GLY A 126 -7.64 -13.59 16.82
CA GLY A 126 -8.49 -12.39 16.93
C GLY A 126 -8.60 -11.53 15.66
N LEU A 127 -7.95 -11.93 14.56
CA LEU A 127 -8.09 -11.29 13.26
C LEU A 127 -9.07 -12.05 12.37
N VAL A 128 -9.58 -11.35 11.38
CA VAL A 128 -10.38 -11.90 10.29
C VAL A 128 -9.72 -11.56 8.96
N LYS A 129 -10.00 -12.38 7.95
CA LYS A 129 -9.54 -12.09 6.60
C LYS A 129 -10.51 -11.13 5.92
N HIS A 130 -10.04 -9.95 5.60
CA HIS A 130 -10.73 -9.02 4.72
C HIS A 130 -10.24 -9.18 3.28
N THR A 131 -11.13 -8.96 2.32
CA THR A 131 -10.77 -8.79 0.92
C THR A 131 -11.11 -7.39 0.48
N GLY A 132 -10.46 -6.91 -0.57
CA GLY A 132 -10.70 -5.57 -1.08
C GLY A 132 -9.99 -5.33 -2.40
N GLY A 133 -10.10 -4.10 -2.89
CA GLY A 133 -9.47 -3.71 -4.14
C GLY A 133 -9.79 -2.30 -4.59
N CYS A 134 -9.33 -1.99 -5.80
CA CYS A 134 -9.70 -0.74 -6.44
C CYS A 134 -11.13 -0.82 -7.02
N HIS A 135 -11.71 0.35 -7.34
CA HIS A 135 -13.08 0.44 -7.88
C HIS A 135 -13.32 -0.42 -9.14
N CYS A 136 -12.37 -0.45 -10.08
CA CYS A 136 -12.55 -1.19 -11.33
C CYS A 136 -12.23 -2.69 -11.22
N GLY A 137 -11.86 -3.19 -10.03
CA GLY A 137 -11.54 -4.60 -9.78
C GLY A 137 -10.23 -5.09 -10.43
N ALA A 138 -9.46 -4.21 -11.07
CA ALA A 138 -8.17 -4.57 -11.65
C ALA A 138 -7.12 -4.92 -10.58
N VAL A 139 -7.20 -4.30 -9.42
CA VAL A 139 -6.33 -4.53 -8.26
C VAL A 139 -7.17 -5.17 -7.16
N ARG A 140 -6.75 -6.34 -6.67
CA ARG A 140 -7.43 -7.10 -5.60
C ARG A 140 -6.41 -7.59 -4.58
N PHE A 141 -6.78 -7.59 -3.31
CA PHE A 141 -5.93 -8.05 -2.22
C PHE A 141 -6.73 -8.77 -1.13
N GLU A 142 -6.03 -9.50 -0.28
CA GLU A 142 -6.51 -9.94 1.02
C GLU A 142 -5.61 -9.39 2.14
N VAL A 143 -6.21 -9.16 3.30
CA VAL A 143 -5.52 -8.66 4.48
C VAL A 143 -6.11 -9.27 5.75
N TRP A 144 -5.24 -9.68 6.68
CA TRP A 144 -5.63 -10.11 8.02
C TRP A 144 -5.58 -8.93 8.99
N ALA A 145 -6.73 -8.56 9.54
CA ALA A 145 -6.86 -7.47 10.51
C ALA A 145 -8.05 -7.71 11.46
N SER A 146 -8.17 -6.90 12.51
CA SER A 146 -9.32 -6.94 13.42
C SER A 146 -10.61 -6.59 12.66
N ALA A 147 -11.72 -7.24 13.00
CA ALA A 147 -13.03 -6.82 12.52
C ALA A 147 -13.45 -5.43 13.06
N ASP A 148 -12.89 -5.01 14.19
CA ASP A 148 -12.99 -3.65 14.72
C ASP A 148 -11.75 -2.86 14.30
N LEU A 149 -11.89 -2.00 13.29
CA LEU A 149 -10.77 -1.32 12.67
C LEU A 149 -10.44 -0.02 13.40
N HIS A 150 -9.14 0.18 13.67
CA HIS A 150 -8.62 1.46 14.12
C HIS A 150 -8.04 2.25 12.94
N ILE A 151 -8.70 3.35 12.58
CA ILE A 151 -8.44 4.13 11.37
C ILE A 151 -7.73 5.42 11.73
N PHE A 152 -6.62 5.72 11.07
CA PHE A 152 -5.94 7.01 11.14
C PHE A 152 -6.46 7.95 10.04
N ASP A 153 -6.89 9.15 10.41
CA ASP A 153 -7.28 10.25 9.51
C ASP A 153 -6.22 11.35 9.52
N CYS A 154 -5.35 11.35 8.51
CA CYS A 154 -4.17 12.21 8.46
C CYS A 154 -4.46 13.52 7.69
N ASN A 155 -4.15 14.65 8.31
CA ASN A 155 -4.42 15.98 7.73
C ASN A 155 -3.33 16.54 6.80
N CYS A 156 -2.25 15.79 6.51
CA CYS A 156 -1.16 16.32 5.67
C CYS A 156 -1.64 16.62 4.24
N SER A 157 -0.89 17.43 3.49
CA SER A 157 -1.33 17.97 2.20
C SER A 157 -1.79 16.91 1.18
N VAL A 158 -1.09 15.78 1.08
CA VAL A 158 -1.49 14.67 0.20
C VAL A 158 -2.68 13.88 0.75
N CYS A 159 -2.70 13.59 2.06
CA CYS A 159 -3.75 12.80 2.69
C CYS A 159 -5.10 13.55 2.66
N LYS A 160 -5.08 14.86 2.90
CA LYS A 160 -6.27 15.72 2.78
C LYS A 160 -6.84 15.73 1.35
N LYS A 161 -5.98 15.81 0.34
CA LYS A 161 -6.41 15.76 -1.08
C LYS A 161 -6.95 14.38 -1.49
N LYS A 162 -6.38 13.31 -0.94
CA LYS A 162 -6.81 11.93 -1.23
C LYS A 162 -7.96 11.44 -0.34
N GLN A 163 -8.31 12.15 0.72
CA GLN A 163 -9.17 11.65 1.81
C GLN A 163 -8.64 10.31 2.37
N ASN A 164 -7.33 10.27 2.63
CA ASN A 164 -6.60 9.04 2.96
C ASN A 164 -6.78 8.62 4.44
N ARG A 165 -7.93 8.03 4.72
CA ARG A 165 -8.20 7.27 5.95
C ARG A 165 -7.68 5.85 5.80
N HIS A 166 -6.95 5.34 6.79
CA HIS A 166 -6.36 4.00 6.69
C HIS A 166 -6.12 3.35 8.05
N PHE A 167 -6.20 2.01 8.11
CA PHE A 167 -5.59 1.22 9.18
C PHE A 167 -4.27 0.62 8.68
N ILE A 168 -3.36 0.30 9.59
CA ILE A 168 -2.04 -0.21 9.25
C ILE A 168 -1.94 -1.68 9.64
N VAL A 169 -1.38 -2.48 8.73
CA VAL A 169 -1.01 -3.88 8.97
C VAL A 169 0.46 -4.11 8.60
N PRO A 170 1.14 -5.09 9.20
CA PRO A 170 2.44 -5.55 8.71
C PRO A 170 2.33 -6.18 7.32
N ALA A 171 3.44 -6.20 6.60
CA ALA A 171 3.50 -6.81 5.27
C ALA A 171 3.16 -8.31 5.28
N SER A 172 3.48 -9.04 6.37
CA SER A 172 3.13 -10.46 6.52
C SER A 172 1.63 -10.73 6.48
N ARG A 173 0.80 -9.74 6.86
CA ARG A 173 -0.66 -9.86 6.91
C ARG A 173 -1.35 -9.44 5.62
N PHE A 174 -0.61 -8.96 4.62
CA PHE A 174 -1.15 -8.45 3.38
C PHE A 174 -0.71 -9.32 2.20
N LYS A 175 -1.64 -9.58 1.28
CA LYS A 175 -1.33 -10.28 0.03
C LYS A 175 -2.04 -9.64 -1.15
N LEU A 176 -1.27 -9.21 -2.14
CA LEU A 176 -1.80 -8.81 -3.43
C LEU A 176 -2.26 -10.05 -4.20
N LEU A 177 -3.55 -10.12 -4.55
CA LEU A 177 -4.14 -11.23 -5.28
C LEU A 177 -4.13 -11.00 -6.79
N LYS A 178 -4.25 -9.74 -7.23
CA LYS A 178 -4.32 -9.35 -8.65
C LYS A 178 -3.88 -7.91 -8.84
N GLY A 179 -3.32 -7.60 -10.02
CA GLY A 179 -3.17 -6.23 -10.51
C GLY A 179 -1.82 -5.59 -10.26
N ALA A 180 -0.75 -6.37 -10.13
CA ALA A 180 0.63 -5.87 -9.96
C ALA A 180 1.06 -4.98 -11.14
N GLU A 181 0.61 -5.30 -12.35
CA GLU A 181 0.81 -4.50 -13.55
C GLU A 181 -0.07 -3.23 -13.58
N SER A 182 -1.22 -3.30 -12.91
CA SER A 182 -2.26 -2.29 -12.87
C SER A 182 -2.04 -1.21 -11.78
N ILE A 183 -1.00 -1.32 -10.96
CA ILE A 183 -0.62 -0.35 -9.94
C ILE A 183 0.53 0.56 -10.38
N THR A 184 0.51 1.81 -9.93
CA THR A 184 1.62 2.77 -10.01
C THR A 184 1.87 3.38 -8.64
N THR A 185 3.06 3.94 -8.43
CA THR A 185 3.47 4.52 -7.15
C THR A 185 3.92 5.96 -7.33
N TYR A 186 3.43 6.82 -6.45
CA TYR A 186 3.89 8.21 -6.31
C TYR A 186 4.64 8.37 -4.98
N THR A 187 5.82 8.99 -5.02
CA THR A 187 6.62 9.33 -3.83
C THR A 187 7.07 10.78 -3.90
N PHE A 188 7.25 11.41 -2.74
CA PHE A 188 7.70 12.79 -2.63
C PHE A 188 8.35 13.04 -1.26
N ASN A 189 8.94 14.21 -1.08
CA ASN A 189 9.59 14.64 0.17
C ASN A 189 10.68 13.64 0.61
N THR A 190 10.41 12.82 1.64
CA THR A 190 11.39 11.82 2.12
C THR A 190 11.47 10.56 1.25
N HIS A 191 10.57 10.41 0.27
CA HIS A 191 10.42 9.23 -0.58
C HIS A 191 10.16 7.90 0.15
N LYS A 192 9.96 7.94 1.48
CA LYS A 192 9.65 6.76 2.31
C LYS A 192 8.20 6.29 2.16
N ALA A 193 7.26 7.23 2.05
CA ALA A 193 5.88 6.88 1.76
C ALA A 193 5.75 6.51 0.28
N GLN A 194 5.17 5.34 0.00
CA GLN A 194 4.88 4.87 -1.35
C GLN A 194 3.37 4.91 -1.56
N HIS A 195 2.88 5.98 -2.20
CA HIS A 195 1.46 6.12 -2.52
C HIS A 195 1.10 5.28 -3.75
N THR A 196 0.74 4.03 -3.53
CA THR A 196 0.39 3.07 -4.58
C THR A 196 -1.10 3.16 -4.95
N PHE A 197 -1.43 3.26 -6.23
CA PHE A 197 -2.83 3.34 -6.68
C PHE A 197 -3.02 2.71 -8.05
N CYS A 198 -4.28 2.40 -8.37
CA CYS A 198 -4.63 1.79 -9.64
C CYS A 198 -4.43 2.80 -10.79
N LYS A 199 -3.62 2.44 -11.79
CA LYS A 199 -3.40 3.22 -13.03
C LYS A 199 -4.69 3.46 -13.83
N ARG A 200 -5.68 2.58 -13.67
CA ARG A 200 -6.93 2.60 -14.46
C ARG A 200 -8.01 3.48 -13.86
N CYS A 201 -8.21 3.43 -12.55
CA CYS A 201 -9.31 4.16 -11.87
C CYS A 201 -8.84 5.17 -10.81
N GLY A 202 -7.53 5.30 -10.57
CA GLY A 202 -6.97 6.26 -9.62
C GLY A 202 -7.11 5.91 -8.14
N VAL A 203 -7.91 4.88 -7.79
CA VAL A 203 -8.15 4.48 -6.40
C VAL A 203 -6.88 3.97 -5.73
N GLN A 204 -6.56 4.54 -4.57
CA GLN A 204 -5.52 4.09 -3.65
C GLN A 204 -6.16 3.15 -2.62
N SER A 205 -6.21 1.86 -2.92
CA SER A 205 -6.80 0.88 -2.00
C SER A 205 -5.86 0.45 -0.87
N PHE A 206 -4.56 0.56 -1.10
CA PHE A 206 -3.51 0.39 -0.09
C PHE A 206 -2.29 1.24 -0.47
N TYR A 207 -1.39 1.49 0.49
CA TYR A 207 -0.13 2.18 0.24
C TYR A 207 0.90 1.86 1.34
N THR A 208 2.18 2.17 1.14
CA THR A 208 3.19 2.06 2.21
C THR A 208 3.33 3.41 2.91
N PRO A 209 2.93 3.57 4.19
CA PRO A 209 3.04 4.83 4.91
C PRO A 209 4.48 5.12 5.36
N ARG A 210 4.83 6.41 5.48
CA ARG A 210 6.15 6.86 5.99
C ARG A 210 6.45 6.33 7.41
N SER A 211 5.43 6.26 8.26
CA SER A 211 5.53 5.81 9.66
C SER A 211 5.84 4.31 9.78
N ASN A 212 5.42 3.52 8.79
CA ASN A 212 5.45 2.06 8.83
C ASN A 212 5.90 1.49 7.47
N PRO A 213 7.18 1.64 7.10
CA PRO A 213 7.70 1.21 5.80
C PRO A 213 7.67 -0.32 5.61
N GLY A 214 7.62 -1.10 6.69
CA GLY A 214 7.46 -2.56 6.68
C GLY A 214 6.01 -3.05 6.65
N GLY A 215 5.05 -2.15 6.40
CA GLY A 215 3.63 -2.47 6.40
C GLY A 215 2.85 -1.71 5.33
N PHE A 216 1.53 -1.93 5.35
CA PHE A 216 0.60 -1.30 4.43
C PHE A 216 -0.48 -0.56 5.20
N GLY A 217 -0.78 0.67 4.77
CA GLY A 217 -1.99 1.39 5.11
C GLY A 217 -3.10 0.98 4.15
N ILE A 218 -4.18 0.40 4.66
CA ILE A 218 -5.33 -0.08 3.87
C ILE A 218 -6.48 0.93 3.99
N ALA A 219 -7.02 1.35 2.85
CA ALA A 219 -8.18 2.23 2.82
C ALA A 219 -9.44 1.42 3.20
N PRO A 220 -10.14 1.73 4.30
CA PRO A 220 -11.26 0.90 4.78
C PRO A 220 -12.45 0.91 3.83
N HIS A 221 -12.64 2.00 3.07
CA HIS A 221 -13.68 2.12 2.05
C HIS A 221 -13.39 1.32 0.77
N CYS A 222 -12.23 0.66 0.69
CA CYS A 222 -11.85 -0.24 -0.41
C CYS A 222 -11.94 -1.72 -0.01
N LEU A 223 -12.40 -2.03 1.20
CA LEU A 223 -12.72 -3.39 1.62
C LEU A 223 -14.07 -3.81 1.04
N ASP A 224 -14.22 -5.09 0.73
CA ASP A 224 -15.51 -5.66 0.40
C ASP A 224 -16.38 -5.79 1.67
N GLU A 225 -17.70 -5.81 1.48
CA GLU A 225 -18.65 -5.91 2.58
C GLU A 225 -18.59 -7.27 3.30
N GLY A 226 -18.94 -7.27 4.60
CA GLY A 226 -19.25 -8.49 5.36
C GLY A 226 -18.28 -8.89 6.47
N THR A 227 -17.08 -8.30 6.53
CA THR A 227 -16.05 -8.67 7.52
C THR A 227 -15.73 -7.59 8.54
N VAL A 228 -16.07 -6.33 8.25
CA VAL A 228 -15.89 -5.21 9.18
C VAL A 228 -17.09 -5.11 10.12
N ARG A 229 -16.83 -5.06 11.43
CA ARG A 229 -17.84 -4.90 12.48
C ARG A 229 -17.95 -3.45 12.94
N SER A 230 -16.82 -2.77 13.17
CA SER A 230 -16.81 -1.36 13.59
C SER A 230 -15.56 -0.64 13.08
N MET A 231 -15.60 0.69 13.08
CA MET A 231 -14.47 1.55 12.75
C MET A 231 -14.39 2.69 13.76
N VAL A 232 -13.23 2.86 14.41
CA VAL A 232 -12.91 4.01 15.24
C VAL A 232 -11.89 4.85 14.50
N ILE A 233 -12.13 6.16 14.41
CA ILE A 233 -11.26 7.10 13.70
C ILE A 233 -10.46 7.91 14.72
N GLU A 234 -9.13 7.86 14.60
CA GLU A 234 -8.17 8.70 15.31
C GLU A 234 -7.59 9.72 14.33
N GLU A 235 -7.66 11.00 14.69
CA GLU A 235 -7.05 12.07 13.88
C GLU A 235 -5.53 12.09 14.06
N PHE A 236 -4.81 12.23 12.96
CA PHE A 236 -3.36 12.34 12.95
C PHE A 236 -2.92 13.68 12.35
N ASN A 237 -2.16 14.47 13.13
CA ASN A 237 -1.62 15.74 12.66
C ASN A 237 -0.39 15.54 11.75
N GLY A 238 -0.62 15.12 10.51
CA GLY A 238 0.44 14.94 9.52
C GLY A 238 1.01 16.24 8.95
N SER A 239 0.40 17.39 9.21
CA SER A 239 0.95 18.70 8.85
C SER A 239 2.16 19.07 9.72
N ASP A 240 2.17 18.60 10.97
CA ASP A 240 3.32 18.66 11.89
C ASP A 240 3.81 17.25 12.24
N TRP A 241 4.26 16.53 11.20
CA TRP A 241 4.57 15.10 11.29
C TRP A 241 5.64 14.78 12.34
N GLU A 242 6.69 15.60 12.46
CA GLU A 242 7.81 15.33 13.37
C GLU A 242 7.37 15.42 14.84
N LYS A 243 6.53 16.41 15.17
CA LYS A 243 5.94 16.53 16.51
C LYS A 243 4.95 15.40 16.77
N ALA A 244 4.02 15.17 15.83
CA ALA A 244 3.01 14.13 15.96
C ALA A 244 3.65 12.75 16.21
N MET A 245 4.71 12.39 15.50
CA MET A 245 5.39 11.09 15.68
C MET A 245 6.17 10.96 16.99
N LYS A 246 6.48 12.05 17.69
CA LYS A 246 7.07 12.00 19.05
C LYS A 246 6.00 11.74 20.11
N GLU A 247 4.83 12.33 19.93
CA GLU A 247 3.71 12.29 20.88
C GLU A 247 2.85 11.03 20.71
N HIS A 248 2.73 10.51 19.47
CA HIS A 248 1.84 9.40 19.14
C HIS A 248 2.44 8.05 19.57
N LYS A 249 1.72 7.37 20.46
CA LYS A 249 2.22 6.15 21.13
C LYS A 249 2.04 4.87 20.31
N THR A 250 1.03 4.81 19.45
CA THR A 250 0.53 3.57 18.84
C THR A 250 0.94 3.36 17.38
N ILE A 251 1.02 4.41 16.56
CA ILE A 251 1.18 4.27 15.10
C ILE A 251 2.48 3.53 14.68
N LYS A 252 3.58 3.72 15.42
CA LYS A 252 4.90 3.11 15.08
C LYS A 252 4.94 1.59 15.27
N SER A 253 4.12 1.02 16.15
CA SER A 253 4.12 -0.42 16.41
C SER A 253 3.21 -1.20 15.46
N MET A 254 2.28 -0.55 14.76
CA MET A 254 1.26 -1.21 13.93
C MET A 254 1.79 -2.10 12.80
N SER A 255 3.06 -1.98 12.42
CA SER A 255 3.68 -2.84 11.39
C SER A 255 4.77 -3.75 11.93
N LYS A 256 4.90 -3.87 13.25
CA LYS A 256 5.94 -4.68 13.91
C LYS A 256 5.41 -6.00 14.48
N GLU A 257 4.11 -6.23 14.43
CA GLU A 257 3.40 -7.36 15.06
C GLU A 257 2.53 -8.11 14.06
#